data_AF-A0A923MEW5-F1
#
_entry.id   AF-A0A923MEW5-F1
#
_cell.length_a   1.000
_cell.length_b   1.000
_cell.length_c   1.000
_cell.angle_alpha   90.00
_cell.angle_beta   90.00
_cell.angle_gamma   90.00
#
_symmetry.space_group_name_H-M   'P 1'
#
loop_
_entity.id
_entity.type
_entity.pdbx_description
1 polymer ?
#
loop_
_entity_poly.entity_id
_entity_poly.type
_entity_poly.pdbx_seq_one_letter_code
_entity_poly.pdbx_strand_id
1 'polypeptide(L)'
;MSKMTWEVYEDNGGGLYMVILKDGNPVRIFENWEYGPKGVLVDAVKQLADDPTAYEGWDGDIADDYDTDTWVPGETVKNLYCELTDIQRCNTLIADNDGIYFARMGAAGHRAFGA
;
A
#
# COMPACT_ATOMS: atom_id res chain seq x y z
N MET A 1 -6.03 -4.42 22.21
CA MET A 1 -5.01 -3.64 21.49
C MET A 1 -5.43 -3.63 20.03
N SER A 2 -5.31 -2.49 19.34
CA SER A 2 -5.56 -2.43 17.89
C SER A 2 -4.50 -3.23 17.14
N LYS A 3 -4.90 -3.97 16.10
CA LYS A 3 -3.99 -4.71 15.22
C LYS A 3 -3.66 -3.87 13.99
N MET A 4 -2.38 -3.68 13.71
CA MET A 4 -1.91 -3.11 12.44
C MET A 4 -1.63 -4.23 11.44
N THR A 5 -2.10 -4.03 10.20
CA THR A 5 -1.89 -4.92 9.06
C THR A 5 -1.58 -4.09 7.81
N TRP A 6 -1.14 -4.74 6.74
CA TRP A 6 -0.81 -4.10 5.48
C TRP A 6 -1.18 -4.98 4.31
N GLU A 7 -1.42 -4.33 3.17
CA GLU A 7 -1.72 -4.95 1.88
C GLU A 7 -0.94 -4.22 0.79
N VAL A 8 -0.54 -4.92 -0.26
CA VAL A 8 0.09 -4.34 -1.45
C VAL A 8 -0.67 -4.75 -2.69
N TYR A 9 -1.09 -3.75 -3.46
CA TYR A 9 -1.78 -3.91 -4.74
C TYR A 9 -0.90 -3.46 -5.90
N GLU A 10 -1.01 -4.16 -7.02
CA GLU A 10 -0.43 -3.75 -8.32
C GLU A 10 -1.56 -3.53 -9.33
N ASP A 11 -1.53 -2.39 -10.01
CA ASP A 11 -2.46 -2.08 -11.10
C ASP A 11 -1.96 -2.62 -12.45
N ASN A 12 -2.80 -2.55 -13.49
CA ASN A 12 -2.45 -3.02 -14.83
C ASN A 12 -1.37 -2.17 -15.54
N GLY A 13 -1.08 -0.96 -15.03
CA GLY A 13 0.02 -0.10 -15.47
C GLY A 13 1.35 -0.38 -14.78
N GLY A 14 1.36 -1.22 -13.74
CA GLY A 14 2.52 -1.48 -12.88
C GLY A 14 2.66 -0.49 -11.72
N GLY A 15 1.65 0.33 -11.45
CA GLY A 15 1.57 1.18 -10.26
C GLY A 15 1.43 0.31 -9.00
N LEU A 16 2.18 0.65 -7.96
CA LEU A 16 2.22 -0.12 -6.71
C LEU A 16 1.66 0.71 -5.55
N TYR A 17 0.75 0.11 -4.80
CA TYR A 17 0.03 0.76 -3.70
C TYR A 17 0.16 -0.08 -2.42
N MET A 18 0.70 0.51 -1.36
CA MET A 18 0.78 -0.12 -0.04
C MET A 18 -0.25 0.51 0.90
N VAL A 19 -1.21 -0.29 1.34
CA VAL A 19 -2.26 0.11 2.28
C VAL A 19 -1.84 -0.28 3.68
N ILE A 20 -1.92 0.64 4.63
CA ILE A 20 -1.82 0.34 6.06
C ILE A 20 -3.22 0.29 6.65
N LEU A 21 -3.52 -0.76 7.41
CA LEU A 21 -4.81 -0.97 8.04
C LEU A 21 -4.69 -1.04 9.55
N LYS A 22 -5.65 -0.44 10.25
CA LYS A 22 -5.86 -0.56 11.69
C LYS A 22 -7.19 -1.26 11.95
N ASP A 23 -7.13 -2.44 12.56
CA ASP A 23 -8.30 -3.29 12.81
C ASP A 23 -9.11 -3.55 11.52
N GLY A 24 -8.42 -3.70 10.39
CA GLY A 24 -9.02 -3.91 9.06
C GLY A 24 -9.54 -2.65 8.36
N ASN A 25 -9.40 -1.47 8.96
CA ASN A 25 -9.78 -0.19 8.33
C ASN A 25 -8.54 0.51 7.76
N PRO A 26 -8.57 1.01 6.52
CA PRO A 26 -7.42 1.69 5.92
C PRO A 26 -7.15 3.02 6.64
N VAL A 27 -5.88 3.25 6.99
CA VAL A 27 -5.43 4.47 7.69
C VAL A 27 -4.42 5.29 6.89
N ARG A 28 -3.67 4.65 5.97
CA ARG A 28 -2.72 5.28 5.04
C ARG A 28 -2.65 4.49 3.74
N ILE A 29 -2.38 5.15 2.62
CA ILE A 29 -2.11 4.47 1.34
C ILE A 29 -0.92 5.14 0.69
N PHE A 30 0.18 4.40 0.56
CA PHE A 30 1.41 4.90 -0.05
C PHE A 30 1.51 4.41 -1.50
N GLU A 31 1.88 5.28 -2.42
CA GLU A 31 2.09 4.96 -3.83
C GLU A 31 3.55 5.15 -4.28
N ASN A 32 3.80 5.03 -5.59
CA ASN A 32 5.09 5.32 -6.23
C ASN A 32 6.23 4.36 -5.86
N TRP A 33 5.92 3.20 -5.27
CA TRP A 33 6.92 2.17 -4.91
C TRP A 33 7.64 1.61 -6.14
N GLU A 34 7.00 1.62 -7.31
CA GLU A 34 7.56 1.16 -8.59
C GLU A 34 8.75 2.02 -9.06
N TYR A 35 8.86 3.27 -8.59
CA TYR A 35 9.99 4.14 -8.89
C TYR A 35 11.15 3.97 -7.90
N GLY A 36 10.92 3.28 -6.79
CA GLY A 36 11.93 3.01 -5.77
C GLY A 36 13.05 2.06 -6.23
N PRO A 37 14.06 1.84 -5.36
CA PRO A 37 15.11 0.85 -5.62
C PRO A 37 14.55 -0.58 -5.62
N LYS A 38 15.30 -1.51 -6.23
CA LYS A 38 14.97 -2.95 -6.19
C LYS A 38 14.92 -3.41 -4.72
N GLY A 39 13.83 -4.08 -4.33
CA GLY A 39 13.64 -4.56 -2.95
C GLY A 39 13.04 -3.55 -1.98
N VAL A 40 12.62 -2.35 -2.43
CA VAL A 40 12.06 -1.31 -1.56
C VAL A 40 10.87 -1.80 -0.71
N LEU A 41 9.98 -2.63 -1.27
CA LEU A 41 8.84 -3.17 -0.52
C LEU A 41 9.25 -4.25 0.48
N VAL A 42 10.37 -4.97 0.24
CA VAL A 42 10.92 -5.90 1.24
C VAL A 42 11.38 -5.12 2.46
N ASP A 43 12.02 -3.98 2.26
CA ASP A 43 12.51 -3.14 3.36
C ASP A 43 11.36 -2.47 4.12
N ALA A 44 10.30 -2.03 3.43
CA ALA A 44 9.08 -1.52 4.05
C ALA A 44 8.36 -2.58 4.92
N VAL A 45 8.22 -3.81 4.42
CA VAL A 45 7.62 -4.92 5.18
C VAL A 45 8.45 -5.27 6.41
N LYS A 46 9.79 -5.23 6.33
CA LYS A 46 10.66 -5.42 7.50
C LYS A 46 10.48 -4.33 8.53
N GLN A 47 10.43 -3.06 8.10
CA GLN A 47 10.18 -1.93 9.00
C GLN A 47 8.86 -2.11 9.76
N LEU A 48 7.78 -2.53 9.09
CA LEU A 48 6.49 -2.79 9.74
C LEU A 48 6.49 -4.02 10.66
N ALA A 49 7.33 -5.02 10.36
CA ALA A 49 7.49 -6.18 11.22
C ALA A 49 8.23 -5.81 12.52
N ASP A 50 9.20 -4.89 12.44
CA ASP A 50 9.97 -4.39 13.59
C ASP A 50 9.19 -3.35 14.40
N ASP A 51 8.50 -2.43 13.72
CA ASP A 51 7.65 -1.38 14.30
C ASP A 51 6.38 -1.20 13.43
N PRO A 52 5.20 -1.66 13.91
CA PRO A 52 3.95 -1.52 13.18
C PRO A 52 3.49 -0.08 12.92
N THR A 53 4.15 0.92 13.51
CA THR A 53 3.92 2.35 13.30
C THR A 53 5.00 3.06 12.48
N ALA A 54 6.00 2.33 11.96
CA ALA A 54 7.10 2.90 11.16
C ALA A 54 6.61 3.77 9.97
N TYR A 55 5.42 3.46 9.44
CA TYR A 55 4.80 4.20 8.36
C TYR A 55 4.52 5.68 8.68
N GLU A 56 4.43 6.06 9.96
CA GLU A 56 4.17 7.46 10.36
C GLU A 56 5.30 8.40 9.93
N GLY A 57 6.50 7.87 9.65
CA GLY A 57 7.64 8.63 9.13
C GLY A 57 7.90 8.46 7.64
N TRP A 58 7.01 7.80 6.90
CA TRP A 58 7.14 7.62 5.45
C TRP A 58 6.50 8.79 4.69
N ASP A 59 7.06 9.13 3.54
CA ASP A 59 6.49 10.08 2.59
C ASP A 59 5.64 9.35 1.54
N GLY A 60 4.78 10.09 0.84
CA GLY A 60 4.02 9.59 -0.32
C GLY A 60 2.68 8.93 0.03
N ASP A 61 2.05 9.34 1.15
CA ASP A 61 0.64 9.01 1.39
C ASP A 61 -0.21 9.77 0.37
N ILE A 62 -0.96 9.03 -0.46
CA ILE A 62 -1.82 9.58 -1.52
C ILE A 62 -2.82 10.59 -0.93
N ALA A 63 -3.27 10.35 0.30
CA ALA A 63 -4.23 11.23 0.94
C ALA A 63 -3.67 12.63 1.26
N ASP A 64 -2.35 12.81 1.30
CA ASP A 64 -1.71 14.11 1.51
C ASP A 64 -1.77 15.02 0.26
N ASP A 65 -1.95 14.44 -0.93
CA ASP A 65 -2.09 15.18 -2.19
C ASP A 65 -3.52 15.68 -2.45
N TYR A 66 -4.51 15.24 -1.65
CA TYR A 66 -5.88 15.70 -1.77
C TYR A 66 -6.07 17.08 -1.13
N ASP A 67 -6.75 17.97 -1.85
CA ASP A 67 -7.04 19.34 -1.40
C ASP A 67 -7.66 19.35 0.01
N THR A 68 -7.02 20.10 0.90
CA THR A 68 -7.39 20.27 2.31
C THR A 68 -8.82 20.78 2.51
N ASP A 69 -9.44 21.41 1.50
CA ASP A 69 -10.83 21.86 1.56
C ASP A 69 -11.86 20.71 1.42
N THR A 70 -11.43 19.55 0.90
CA THR A 70 -12.26 18.33 0.76
C THR A 70 -11.73 17.15 1.58
N TRP A 71 -10.54 17.29 2.15
CA TRP A 71 -9.89 16.27 2.95
C TRP A 71 -10.59 16.11 4.30
N VAL A 72 -11.33 15.02 4.44
CA VAL A 72 -11.80 14.55 5.74
C VAL A 72 -10.93 13.36 6.13
N PRO A 73 -10.03 13.50 7.13
CA PRO A 73 -9.10 12.44 7.50
C PRO A 73 -9.85 11.15 7.82
N GLY A 74 -9.38 10.04 7.26
CA GLY A 74 -10.01 8.73 7.37
C GLY A 74 -11.14 8.48 6.36
N GLU A 75 -11.94 9.47 5.97
CA GLU A 75 -12.91 9.32 4.89
C GLU A 75 -12.22 9.31 3.52
N THR A 76 -11.26 10.22 3.28
CA THR A 76 -10.47 10.26 2.04
C THR A 76 -9.75 8.93 1.83
N VAL A 77 -9.04 8.44 2.85
CA VAL A 77 -8.32 7.16 2.80
C VAL A 77 -9.26 5.98 2.56
N LYS A 78 -10.43 5.98 3.20
CA LYS A 78 -11.44 4.94 2.99
C LYS A 78 -11.98 4.95 1.56
N ASN A 79 -12.26 6.13 1.00
CA ASN A 79 -12.74 6.27 -0.38
C ASN A 79 -11.69 5.81 -1.38
N LEU A 80 -10.43 6.22 -1.20
CA LEU A 80 -9.29 5.75 -1.98
C LEU A 80 -9.11 4.23 -1.91
N TYR A 81 -9.27 3.64 -0.73
CA TYR A 81 -9.20 2.19 -0.57
C TYR A 81 -10.35 1.45 -1.27
N CYS A 82 -11.59 1.95 -1.16
CA CYS A 82 -12.73 1.40 -1.91
C CYS A 82 -12.48 1.46 -3.42
N GLU A 83 -11.91 2.55 -3.88
CA GLU A 83 -11.51 2.76 -5.26
C GLU A 83 -10.39 1.79 -5.70
N LEU A 84 -9.36 1.61 -4.87
CA LEU A 84 -8.25 0.69 -5.11
C LEU A 84 -8.72 -0.77 -5.17
N THR A 85 -9.70 -1.13 -4.36
CA THR A 85 -10.22 -2.52 -4.25
C THR A 85 -11.44 -2.79 -5.11
N ASP A 86 -11.90 -1.81 -5.90
CA ASP A 86 -12.99 -2.01 -6.85
C ASP A 86 -12.58 -3.03 -7.91
N ILE A 87 -13.40 -4.08 -8.06
CA ILE A 87 -13.21 -5.15 -9.05
C ILE A 87 -13.08 -4.62 -10.48
N GLN A 88 -13.65 -3.44 -10.77
CA GLN A 88 -13.55 -2.81 -12.08
C GLN A 88 -12.18 -2.19 -12.38
N ARG A 89 -11.36 -1.90 -11.37
CA ARG A 89 -10.03 -1.30 -11.55
C ARG A 89 -8.93 -2.31 -11.88
N CYS A 90 -9.23 -3.62 -11.83
CA CYS A 90 -8.28 -4.70 -12.13
C CYS A 90 -6.99 -4.67 -11.29
N ASN A 91 -7.03 -4.05 -10.11
CA ASN A 91 -5.92 -4.06 -9.18
C ASN A 91 -5.81 -5.44 -8.53
N THR A 92 -4.59 -5.95 -8.42
CA THR A 92 -4.32 -7.29 -7.92
C THR A 92 -3.61 -7.21 -6.58
N LEU A 93 -4.16 -7.87 -5.55
CA LEU A 93 -3.47 -8.05 -4.26
C LEU A 93 -2.27 -8.99 -4.44
N ILE A 94 -1.06 -8.43 -4.35
CA ILE A 94 0.21 -9.12 -4.59
C ILE A 94 0.99 -9.45 -3.32
N ALA A 95 0.69 -8.81 -2.19
CA ALA A 95 1.22 -9.19 -0.89
C ALA A 95 0.34 -8.66 0.26
N ASP A 96 0.38 -9.33 1.40
CA ASP A 96 -0.26 -8.93 2.65
C ASP A 96 0.49 -9.57 3.84
N ASN A 97 -0.06 -9.45 5.05
CA ASN A 97 0.50 -10.08 6.24
C ASN A 97 0.64 -11.62 6.18
N ASP A 98 -0.10 -12.31 5.30
CA ASP A 98 -0.06 -13.77 5.18
C ASP A 98 1.00 -14.22 4.15
N GLY A 99 1.44 -13.34 3.25
CA GLY A 99 2.61 -13.61 2.42
C GLY A 99 2.78 -12.73 1.20
N ILE A 100 3.79 -13.08 0.39
CA ILE A 100 4.11 -12.43 -0.88
C ILE A 100 3.71 -13.37 -2.02
N TYR A 101 2.81 -12.91 -2.90
CA TYR A 101 2.18 -13.69 -3.96
C TYR A 101 2.84 -13.46 -5.32
N PHE A 102 4.08 -13.92 -5.51
CA PHE A 102 4.84 -13.70 -6.75
C PHE A 102 4.11 -14.09 -8.05
N ALA A 103 3.26 -15.12 -8.02
CA ALA A 103 2.50 -15.55 -9.19
C ALA A 103 1.43 -14.54 -9.66
N ARG A 104 1.15 -13.51 -8.85
CA ARG A 104 0.18 -12.44 -9.13
C ARG A 104 0.85 -11.14 -9.59
N MET A 105 2.18 -11.06 -9.53
CA MET A 105 2.92 -9.83 -9.81
C MET A 105 3.18 -9.62 -11.29
N GLY A 106 3.15 -8.36 -11.70
CA GLY A 106 3.79 -7.85 -12.90
C GLY A 106 5.27 -7.55 -12.66
N ALA A 107 5.89 -6.90 -13.65
CA ALA A 107 7.31 -6.57 -13.60
C ALA A 107 7.66 -5.59 -12.46
N ALA A 108 6.75 -4.66 -12.15
CA ALA A 108 6.96 -3.69 -11.09
C ALA A 108 6.95 -4.36 -9.72
N GLY A 109 5.94 -5.20 -9.45
CA GLY A 109 5.86 -6.01 -8.23
C GLY A 109 7.11 -6.86 -8.02
N HIS A 110 7.56 -7.59 -9.04
CA HIS A 110 8.78 -8.38 -8.97
C HIS A 110 10.02 -7.53 -8.60
N ARG A 111 10.21 -6.39 -9.26
CA ARG A 111 11.33 -5.48 -8.97
C ARG A 111 11.25 -4.92 -7.54
N ALA A 112 10.08 -4.47 -7.11
CA ALA A 112 9.89 -3.88 -5.79
C ALA A 112 10.07 -4.89 -4.65
N PHE A 113 9.73 -6.16 -4.87
CA PHE A 113 10.01 -7.26 -3.94
C PHE A 113 11.38 -7.94 -4.13
N GLY A 114 12.21 -7.44 -5.05
CA GLY A 114 13.58 -7.90 -5.21
C GLY A 114 13.74 -9.25 -5.94
N ALA A 115 12.68 -9.76 -6.57
CA ALA A 115 12.71 -10.96 -7.40
C ALA A 115 13.50 -10.77 -8.71
#